data_AF-X1QY64-F1
#
_entry.id   AF-X1QY64-F1
#
_cell.length_a   1.000
_cell.length_b   1.000
_cell.length_c   1.000
_cell.angle_alpha   90.00
_cell.angle_beta   90.00
_cell.angle_gamma   90.00
#
_symmetry.space_group_name_H-M   'P 1'
#
loop_
_entity.id
_entity.type
_entity.pdbx_description
1 polymer ?
#
loop_
_entity_poly.entity_id
_entity_poly.type
_entity_poly.pdbx_seq_one_letter_code
_entity_poly.pdbx_strand_id
1 'polypeptide(L)'
;LRVNESYLRILEASRNWLTVTEAALQTIGSALQKAYVLALAASNDSLGEDERVLVAIEVEELLRQAVSAANTRHDNRFIFSGYQTHTEPFQLGTALGTETTPNPATVSDFLMSECMSGQMQLATDTYHVEVWDSGGGDMKFRLVDDDGNPISIYDAATNDGTSFTGGWQDVGDMLGWFSDGVVDTGRGLTIDFGDTESLYVEGTQAAGTAGKVMYISAFDV
;
A
#
# COMPACT_ATOMS: atom_id res chain seq x y z
N LEU A 1 10.29 37.92 40.86
CA LEU A 1 9.04 38.05 40.06
C LEU A 1 9.19 37.44 38.66
N ARG A 2 10.04 37.99 37.77
CA ARG A 2 10.30 37.44 36.41
C ARG A 2 10.68 35.95 36.37
N VAL A 3 11.42 35.47 37.36
CA VAL A 3 11.85 34.06 37.46
C VAL A 3 10.67 33.13 37.82
N ASN A 4 9.74 33.57 38.68
CA ASN A 4 8.53 32.80 39.00
C ASN A 4 7.59 32.70 37.79
N GLU A 5 7.45 33.77 37.00
CA GLU A 5 6.65 33.76 35.77
C GLU A 5 7.23 32.83 34.69
N SER A 6 8.55 32.73 34.58
CA SER A 6 9.17 31.72 33.69
C SER A 6 8.95 30.29 34.19
N TYR A 7 9.02 30.05 35.50
CA TYR A 7 8.76 28.71 36.06
C TYR A 7 7.32 28.26 35.81
N LEU A 8 6.33 29.14 36.02
CA LEU A 8 4.92 28.81 35.76
C LEU A 8 4.69 28.48 34.28
N ARG A 9 5.25 29.25 33.34
CA ARG A 9 5.15 28.96 31.91
C ARG A 9 5.78 27.62 31.51
N ILE A 10 6.94 27.29 32.09
CA ILE A 10 7.60 26.00 31.82
C ILE A 10 6.76 24.84 32.37
N LEU A 11 6.17 24.99 33.55
CA LEU A 11 5.30 23.97 34.15
C LEU A 11 4.03 23.74 33.31
N GLU A 12 3.38 24.82 32.85
CA GLU A 12 2.21 24.72 31.98
C GLU A 12 2.55 24.05 30.64
N ALA A 13 3.64 24.46 29.99
CA ALA A 13 4.10 23.85 28.75
C ALA A 13 4.41 22.35 28.93
N SER A 14 5.07 21.99 30.04
CA SER A 14 5.39 20.59 30.35
C SER A 14 4.12 19.77 30.61
N ARG A 15 3.14 20.34 31.32
CA ARG A 15 1.85 19.67 31.60
C ARG A 15 1.06 19.44 30.32
N ASN A 16 1.01 20.43 29.43
CA ASN A 16 0.32 20.31 28.14
C ASN A 16 0.98 19.23 27.29
N TRP A 17 2.31 19.22 27.22
CA TRP A 17 3.07 18.20 26.50
C TRP A 17 2.76 16.78 27.00
N LEU A 18 2.78 16.57 28.33
CA LEU A 18 2.44 15.27 28.92
C LEU A 18 0.98 14.89 28.65
N THR A 19 0.05 15.85 28.67
CA THR A 19 -1.37 15.59 28.42
C THR A 19 -1.61 15.13 26.98
N VAL A 20 -0.96 15.78 26.01
CA VAL A 20 -1.02 15.37 24.60
C VAL A 20 -0.35 14.01 24.39
N THR A 21 0.78 13.77 25.07
CA THR A 21 1.49 12.48 25.02
C THR A 21 0.60 11.34 25.54
N GLU A 22 -0.05 11.52 26.68
CA GLU A 22 -0.95 10.52 27.27
C GLU A 22 -2.13 10.20 26.35
N ALA A 23 -2.76 11.23 25.77
CA ALA A 23 -3.88 11.04 24.84
C ALA A 23 -3.46 10.26 23.58
N ALA A 24 -2.27 10.54 23.04
CA ALA A 24 -1.73 9.80 21.90
C ALA A 24 -1.41 8.34 22.28
N LEU A 25 -0.79 8.09 23.43
CA LEU A 25 -0.52 6.73 23.93
C LEU A 25 -1.81 5.93 24.18
N GLN A 26 -2.86 6.56 24.69
CA GLN A 26 -4.16 5.93 24.88
C GLN A 26 -4.77 5.49 23.53
N THR A 27 -4.63 6.33 22.50
CA THR A 27 -5.09 6.02 21.14
C THR A 27 -4.32 4.84 20.54
N ILE A 28 -2.99 4.87 20.64
CA ILE A 28 -2.11 3.77 20.19
C ILE A 28 -2.46 2.47 20.92
N GLY A 29 -2.56 2.51 22.26
CA GLY A 29 -2.88 1.33 23.06
C GLY A 29 -4.24 0.72 22.70
N SER A 30 -5.25 1.56 22.45
CA SER A 30 -6.57 1.09 22.01
C SER A 30 -6.53 0.43 20.64
N ALA A 31 -5.77 0.99 19.69
CA ALA A 31 -5.60 0.42 18.36
C ALA A 31 -4.89 -0.95 18.43
N LEU A 32 -3.78 -1.03 19.19
CA LEU A 32 -3.04 -2.28 19.39
C LEU A 32 -3.89 -3.36 20.07
N GLN A 33 -4.71 -3.00 21.07
CA GLN A 33 -5.58 -3.96 21.74
C GLN A 33 -6.62 -4.55 20.77
N LYS A 34 -7.21 -3.73 19.91
CA LYS A 34 -8.16 -4.21 18.87
C LYS A 34 -7.46 -5.08 17.84
N ALA A 35 -6.30 -4.65 17.35
CA ALA A 35 -5.51 -5.40 16.37
C ALA A 35 -5.15 -6.80 16.91
N TYR A 36 -4.77 -6.88 18.19
CA TYR A 36 -4.49 -8.16 18.86
C TYR A 36 -5.72 -9.10 18.89
N VAL A 37 -6.91 -8.57 19.21
CA VAL A 37 -8.14 -9.37 19.23
C VAL A 37 -8.49 -9.89 17.83
N LEU A 38 -8.34 -9.04 16.80
CA LEU A 38 -8.57 -9.40 15.41
C LEU A 38 -7.57 -10.45 14.91
N ALA A 39 -6.27 -10.27 15.20
CA ALA A 39 -5.24 -11.24 14.85
C ALA A 39 -5.48 -12.61 15.52
N LEU A 40 -5.92 -12.62 16.79
CA LEU A 40 -6.28 -13.86 17.48
C LEU A 40 -7.46 -14.55 16.78
N ALA A 41 -8.48 -13.79 16.36
CA ALA A 41 -9.62 -14.32 15.63
C ALA A 41 -9.21 -14.88 14.25
N ALA A 42 -8.30 -14.21 13.54
CA ALA A 42 -7.77 -14.65 12.25
C ALA A 42 -6.88 -15.89 12.35
N SER A 43 -6.27 -16.16 13.51
CA SER A 43 -5.45 -17.37 13.73
C SER A 43 -6.25 -18.68 13.79
N ASN A 44 -7.58 -18.60 13.81
CA ASN A 44 -8.43 -19.78 13.84
C ASN A 44 -8.67 -20.32 12.43
N ASP A 45 -8.36 -21.60 12.20
CA ASP A 45 -8.44 -22.28 10.90
C ASP A 45 -9.84 -22.28 10.25
N SER A 46 -10.89 -21.98 11.02
CA SER A 46 -12.27 -21.96 10.52
C SER A 46 -12.65 -20.68 9.75
N LEU A 47 -11.81 -19.64 9.75
CA LEU A 47 -12.11 -18.39 9.02
C LEU A 47 -11.97 -18.61 7.50
N GLY A 48 -12.85 -18.03 6.70
CA GLY A 48 -12.71 -18.02 5.24
C GLY A 48 -11.55 -17.13 4.78
N GLU A 49 -11.09 -17.32 3.54
CA GLU A 49 -10.04 -16.48 2.95
C GLU A 49 -10.49 -15.03 2.77
N ASP A 50 -11.70 -14.81 2.24
CA ASP A 50 -12.32 -13.48 2.12
C ASP A 50 -12.45 -12.78 3.48
N GLU A 51 -12.80 -13.53 4.53
CA GLU A 51 -12.91 -13.00 5.90
C GLU A 51 -11.54 -12.62 6.47
N ARG A 52 -10.49 -13.39 6.17
CA ARG A 52 -9.11 -13.07 6.57
C ARG A 52 -8.63 -11.78 5.90
N VAL A 53 -8.96 -11.58 4.63
CA VAL A 53 -8.65 -10.34 3.91
C VAL A 53 -9.33 -9.15 4.59
N LEU A 54 -10.62 -9.26 4.94
CA LEU A 54 -11.34 -8.19 5.65
C LEU A 54 -10.72 -7.88 7.03
N VAL A 55 -10.32 -8.91 7.78
CA VAL A 55 -9.65 -8.72 9.07
C VAL A 55 -8.31 -8.03 8.89
N ALA A 56 -7.54 -8.39 7.88
CA ALA A 56 -6.24 -7.78 7.60
C ALA A 56 -6.38 -6.29 7.23
N ILE A 57 -7.39 -5.92 6.42
CA ILE A 57 -7.73 -4.52 6.13
C ILE A 57 -8.03 -3.73 7.42
N GLU A 58 -8.83 -4.29 8.33
CA GLU A 58 -9.15 -3.63 9.61
C GLU A 58 -7.90 -3.49 10.50
N VAL A 59 -7.02 -4.49 10.53
CA VAL A 59 -5.74 -4.43 11.27
C VAL A 59 -4.83 -3.35 10.70
N GLU A 60 -4.77 -3.22 9.37
CA GLU A 60 -4.01 -2.13 8.74
C GLU A 60 -4.57 -0.76 9.10
N GLU A 61 -5.89 -0.58 9.10
CA GLU A 61 -6.50 0.70 9.47
C GLU A 61 -6.19 1.07 10.93
N LEU A 62 -6.18 0.07 11.83
CA LEU A 62 -5.74 0.26 13.22
C LEU A 62 -4.26 0.66 13.30
N LEU A 63 -3.41 0.09 12.45
CA LEU A 63 -2.01 0.49 12.35
C LEU A 63 -1.87 1.93 11.84
N ARG A 64 -2.63 2.31 10.81
CA ARG A 64 -2.69 3.69 10.30
C ARG A 64 -3.12 4.67 11.38
N GLN A 65 -4.13 4.31 12.17
CA GLN A 65 -4.57 5.09 13.32
C GLN A 65 -3.45 5.23 14.37
N ALA A 66 -2.74 4.14 14.68
CA ALA A 66 -1.63 4.16 15.64
C ALA A 66 -0.45 5.03 15.16
N VAL A 67 -0.06 4.92 13.88
CA VAL A 67 0.99 5.76 13.27
C VAL A 67 0.59 7.23 13.26
N SER A 68 -0.66 7.54 12.91
CA SER A 68 -1.20 8.91 12.98
C SER A 68 -1.10 9.49 14.39
N ALA A 69 -1.50 8.71 15.41
CA ALA A 69 -1.33 9.11 16.81
C ALA A 69 0.16 9.26 17.21
N ALA A 70 1.05 8.38 16.71
CA ALA A 70 2.49 8.46 16.93
C ALA A 70 3.14 9.66 16.22
N ASN A 71 2.48 10.24 15.22
CA ASN A 71 2.87 11.47 14.53
C ASN A 71 2.15 12.73 15.09
N THR A 72 1.53 12.64 16.26
CA THR A 72 0.86 13.79 16.91
C THR A 72 1.82 14.96 17.10
N ARG A 73 1.31 16.17 16.84
CA ARG A 73 2.04 17.44 17.01
C ARG A 73 1.49 18.27 18.16
N HIS A 74 2.40 18.93 18.89
CA HIS A 74 2.10 20.01 19.82
C HIS A 74 2.97 21.21 19.47
N ASP A 75 2.38 22.41 19.31
CA ASP A 75 3.11 23.62 18.87
C ASP A 75 3.98 23.40 17.61
N ASN A 76 3.42 22.71 16.61
CA ASN A 76 4.07 22.36 15.35
C ASN A 76 5.35 21.50 15.50
N ARG A 77 5.45 20.78 16.62
CA ARG A 77 6.53 19.84 16.94
C ARG A 77 5.98 18.44 17.17
N PHE A 78 6.61 17.44 16.59
CA PHE A 78 6.27 16.04 16.85
C PHE A 78 6.61 15.66 18.29
N ILE A 79 5.67 15.02 18.98
CA ILE A 79 5.85 14.70 20.40
C ILE A 79 6.71 13.46 20.64
N PHE A 80 6.85 12.59 19.63
CA PHE A 80 7.58 11.33 19.70
C PHE A 80 8.89 11.30 18.88
N SER A 81 9.37 12.44 18.35
CA SER A 81 10.60 12.48 17.53
C SER A 81 11.87 12.90 18.30
N GLY A 82 11.83 12.87 19.64
CA GLY A 82 12.95 13.24 20.49
C GLY A 82 13.44 14.68 20.22
N TYR A 83 14.71 14.82 19.81
CA TYR A 83 15.29 16.13 19.48
C TYR A 83 14.97 16.60 18.05
N GLN A 84 14.53 15.71 17.15
CA GLN A 84 14.23 16.03 15.76
C GLN A 84 12.75 16.43 15.61
N THR A 85 12.33 17.45 16.35
CA THR A 85 10.91 17.84 16.50
C THR A 85 10.19 18.28 15.23
N HIS A 86 10.93 18.50 14.13
CA HIS A 86 10.40 18.91 12.82
C HIS A 86 10.46 17.80 11.76
N THR A 87 10.96 16.62 12.12
CA THR A 87 10.99 15.43 11.26
C THR A 87 9.91 14.48 11.73
N GLU A 88 9.12 13.96 10.78
CA GLU A 88 8.10 12.96 11.07
C GLU A 88 8.75 11.68 11.62
N PRO A 89 8.38 11.21 12.82
CA PRO A 89 9.08 10.11 13.46
C PRO A 89 8.68 8.72 12.93
N PHE A 90 7.46 8.57 12.41
CA PHE A 90 6.96 7.29 11.93
C PHE A 90 6.36 7.45 10.53
N GLN A 91 6.62 6.51 9.66
CA GLN A 91 5.98 6.41 8.36
C GLN A 91 5.44 4.99 8.24
N LEU A 92 4.24 4.85 7.68
CA LEU A 92 3.82 3.54 7.20
C LEU A 92 4.75 3.17 6.07
N GLY A 93 5.23 1.93 6.08
CA GLY A 93 6.15 1.46 5.08
C GLY A 93 5.54 1.56 3.69
N THR A 94 6.27 2.17 2.76
CA THR A 94 6.13 1.96 1.32
C THR A 94 6.96 0.74 0.93
N ALA A 95 6.81 0.24 -0.30
CA ALA A 95 7.67 -0.85 -0.78
C ALA A 95 9.14 -0.55 -0.47
N LEU A 96 9.83 -1.50 0.16
CA LEU A 96 11.23 -1.34 0.55
C LEU A 96 12.16 -1.47 -0.66
N GLY A 97 11.66 -1.99 -1.76
CA GLY A 97 12.33 -2.03 -3.04
C GLY A 97 11.60 -2.90 -4.05
N THR A 98 12.04 -2.78 -5.30
CA THR A 98 11.68 -3.67 -6.40
C THR A 98 12.94 -4.15 -7.11
N GLU A 99 12.99 -5.41 -7.52
CA GLU A 99 13.92 -5.87 -8.55
C GLU A 99 13.10 -6.16 -9.82
N THR A 100 13.30 -5.35 -10.86
CA THR A 100 12.47 -5.39 -12.06
C THR A 100 13.15 -6.20 -13.17
N THR A 101 12.36 -7.03 -13.83
CA THR A 101 12.73 -7.67 -15.10
C THR A 101 11.56 -7.49 -16.07
N PRO A 102 11.38 -6.28 -16.62
CA PRO A 102 10.31 -6.00 -17.56
C PRO A 102 10.52 -6.78 -18.86
N ASN A 103 9.43 -7.03 -19.57
CA ASN A 103 9.45 -7.50 -20.94
C ASN A 103 8.63 -6.51 -21.77
N PRO A 104 9.23 -5.68 -22.65
CA PRO A 104 8.51 -4.68 -23.42
C PRO A 104 7.35 -5.22 -24.28
N ALA A 105 7.31 -6.54 -24.49
CA ALA A 105 6.20 -7.21 -25.15
C ALA A 105 4.96 -7.39 -24.24
N THR A 106 5.07 -7.15 -22.94
CA THR A 106 3.96 -7.14 -21.97
C THR A 106 3.91 -5.85 -21.15
N VAL A 107 5.05 -5.42 -20.59
CA VAL A 107 5.20 -4.21 -19.77
C VAL A 107 6.59 -3.59 -19.94
N SER A 108 6.66 -2.27 -19.95
CA SER A 108 7.88 -1.51 -20.17
C SER A 108 8.71 -1.31 -18.89
N ASP A 109 8.07 -1.10 -17.74
CA ASP A 109 8.76 -0.96 -16.45
C ASP A 109 7.82 -1.19 -15.24
N PHE A 110 8.39 -1.16 -14.04
CA PHE A 110 7.67 -1.15 -12.77
C PHE A 110 8.19 -0.05 -11.85
N LEU A 111 7.27 0.60 -11.15
CA LEU A 111 7.54 1.68 -10.20
C LEU A 111 6.86 1.39 -8.86
N MET A 112 7.21 2.13 -7.82
CA MET A 112 6.54 2.04 -6.52
C MET A 112 5.52 3.17 -6.38
N SER A 113 4.37 2.86 -5.81
CA SER A 113 3.30 3.82 -5.50
C SER A 113 2.91 3.78 -4.03
N GLU A 114 2.03 4.70 -3.62
CA GLU A 114 1.33 4.59 -2.35
C GLU A 114 0.20 3.55 -2.45
N CYS A 115 -0.22 2.99 -1.32
CA CYS A 115 -1.43 2.16 -1.30
C CYS A 115 -2.68 3.05 -1.31
N MET A 116 -3.66 2.70 -2.14
CA MET A 116 -4.97 3.34 -2.13
C MET A 116 -5.66 3.10 -0.78
N SER A 117 -6.52 4.04 -0.38
CA SER A 117 -7.24 3.97 0.88
C SER A 117 -8.05 2.67 1.00
N GLY A 118 -7.88 1.94 2.10
CA GLY A 118 -8.58 0.68 2.37
C GLY A 118 -8.00 -0.55 1.66
N GLN A 119 -6.88 -0.42 0.96
CA GLN A 119 -6.17 -1.54 0.35
C GLN A 119 -4.89 -1.87 1.09
N MET A 120 -4.57 -3.16 1.10
CA MET A 120 -3.31 -3.64 1.64
C MET A 120 -2.21 -3.59 0.60
N GLN A 121 -1.00 -3.26 1.05
CA GLN A 121 0.20 -3.42 0.25
C GLN A 121 0.31 -4.86 -0.28
N LEU A 122 0.91 -5.02 -1.47
CA LEU A 122 1.31 -6.35 -1.92
C LEU A 122 2.29 -6.98 -0.91
N ALA A 123 2.23 -8.31 -0.79
CA ALA A 123 3.17 -9.06 0.04
C ALA A 123 4.54 -9.12 -0.64
N THR A 124 5.56 -9.51 0.12
CA THR A 124 6.89 -9.76 -0.45
C THR A 124 6.85 -11.02 -1.29
N ASP A 125 6.84 -10.85 -2.60
CA ASP A 125 6.81 -11.94 -3.57
C ASP A 125 7.26 -11.47 -4.96
N THR A 126 7.41 -12.40 -5.90
CA THR A 126 7.55 -12.10 -7.31
C THR A 126 6.18 -12.02 -7.96
N TYR A 127 5.86 -10.90 -8.59
CA TYR A 127 4.63 -10.71 -9.35
C TYR A 127 4.92 -10.63 -10.84
N HIS A 128 4.01 -11.18 -11.64
CA HIS A 128 4.11 -11.20 -13.10
C HIS A 128 2.89 -10.50 -13.71
N VAL A 129 3.12 -9.68 -14.72
CA VAL A 129 2.03 -9.07 -15.50
C VAL A 129 1.81 -9.91 -16.74
N GLU A 130 0.72 -10.67 -16.72
CA GLU A 130 0.34 -11.47 -17.87
C GLU A 130 -0.44 -10.61 -18.86
N VAL A 131 -0.23 -10.86 -20.14
CA VAL A 131 -0.96 -10.26 -21.24
C VAL A 131 -1.50 -11.37 -22.14
N TRP A 132 -2.76 -11.24 -22.57
CA TRP A 132 -3.45 -12.22 -23.39
C TRP A 132 -4.29 -11.55 -24.49
N ASP A 133 -4.25 -12.08 -25.71
CA ASP A 133 -5.12 -11.63 -26.81
C ASP A 133 -6.46 -12.34 -26.71
N SER A 134 -7.50 -11.60 -26.35
CA SER A 134 -8.86 -12.15 -26.24
C SER A 134 -9.52 -12.43 -27.60
N GLY A 135 -8.83 -12.07 -28.69
CA GLY A 135 -9.20 -12.26 -30.08
C GLY A 135 -9.39 -10.92 -30.79
N GLY A 136 -8.91 -10.82 -32.03
CA GLY A 136 -9.09 -9.62 -32.85
C GLY A 136 -8.10 -8.49 -32.55
N GLY A 137 -7.11 -8.73 -31.69
CA GLY A 137 -6.14 -7.73 -31.24
C GLY A 137 -6.53 -7.03 -29.93
N ASP A 138 -7.63 -7.46 -29.30
CA ASP A 138 -8.11 -6.91 -28.03
C ASP A 138 -7.29 -7.52 -26.88
N MET A 139 -6.26 -6.80 -26.46
CA MET A 139 -5.31 -7.23 -25.44
C MET A 139 -5.90 -7.06 -24.04
N LYS A 140 -5.63 -8.05 -23.19
CA LYS A 140 -6.03 -8.03 -21.78
C LYS A 140 -4.83 -8.27 -20.88
N PHE A 141 -4.86 -7.70 -19.69
CA PHE A 141 -3.82 -7.89 -18.69
C PHE A 141 -4.37 -8.32 -17.33
N ARG A 142 -3.50 -8.91 -16.51
CA ARG A 142 -3.75 -9.14 -15.07
C ARG A 142 -2.43 -9.27 -14.32
N LEU A 143 -2.47 -9.07 -13.01
CA LEU A 143 -1.34 -9.39 -12.12
C LEU A 143 -1.51 -10.79 -11.55
N VAL A 144 -0.44 -11.57 -11.51
CA VAL A 144 -0.38 -12.88 -10.84
C VAL A 144 0.82 -12.95 -9.90
N ASP A 145 0.75 -13.78 -8.86
CA ASP A 145 1.90 -14.13 -8.00
C ASP A 145 2.87 -15.11 -8.70
N ASP A 146 3.92 -15.54 -8.00
CA ASP A 146 4.93 -16.44 -8.57
C ASP A 146 4.39 -17.86 -8.83
N ASP A 147 3.27 -18.23 -8.20
CA ASP A 147 2.55 -19.48 -8.43
C ASP A 147 1.52 -19.35 -9.58
N GLY A 148 1.34 -18.16 -10.15
CA GLY A 148 0.39 -17.88 -11.22
C GLY A 148 -1.05 -17.65 -10.75
N ASN A 149 -1.27 -17.46 -9.44
CA ASN A 149 -2.59 -17.13 -8.92
C ASN A 149 -2.91 -15.65 -9.18
N PRO A 150 -4.14 -15.31 -9.59
CA PRO A 150 -4.49 -13.92 -9.87
C PRO A 150 -4.55 -13.06 -8.61
N ILE A 151 -3.95 -11.87 -8.68
CA ILE A 151 -3.91 -10.91 -7.59
C ILE A 151 -4.87 -9.78 -7.86
N SER A 152 -5.75 -9.52 -6.89
CA SER A 152 -6.68 -8.39 -6.96
C SER A 152 -5.93 -7.06 -6.87
N ILE A 153 -6.02 -6.27 -7.93
CA ILE A 153 -5.48 -4.91 -8.09
C ILE A 153 -6.56 -3.97 -8.60
N TYR A 154 -6.28 -2.66 -8.61
CA TYR A 154 -7.18 -1.65 -9.14
C TYR A 154 -7.61 -2.00 -10.58
N ASP A 155 -8.90 -1.87 -10.85
CA ASP A 155 -9.49 -2.11 -12.17
C ASP A 155 -9.35 -0.86 -13.06
N ALA A 156 -8.20 -0.77 -13.72
CA ALA A 156 -7.82 0.36 -14.55
C ALA A 156 -8.69 0.50 -15.81
N ALA A 157 -9.39 -0.56 -16.24
CA ALA A 157 -10.31 -0.49 -17.38
C ALA A 157 -11.59 0.30 -17.04
N THR A 158 -12.00 0.32 -15.77
CA THR A 158 -13.17 1.09 -15.32
C THR A 158 -12.83 2.53 -14.95
N ASN A 159 -11.62 2.76 -14.43
CA ASN A 159 -11.11 4.03 -13.95
C ASN A 159 -12.05 4.76 -12.94
N ASP A 160 -12.69 4.01 -12.04
CA ASP A 160 -13.66 4.56 -11.09
C ASP A 160 -13.05 4.95 -9.72
N GLY A 161 -11.76 4.70 -9.52
CA GLY A 161 -11.01 4.94 -8.29
C GLY A 161 -11.36 4.03 -7.10
N THR A 162 -12.18 2.99 -7.30
CA THR A 162 -12.73 2.17 -6.21
C THR A 162 -12.81 0.66 -6.49
N SER A 163 -12.87 0.25 -7.75
CA SER A 163 -13.04 -1.15 -8.16
C SER A 163 -11.70 -1.88 -8.20
N PHE A 164 -11.70 -3.13 -7.70
CA PHE A 164 -10.55 -4.02 -7.68
C PHE A 164 -10.93 -5.37 -8.27
N THR A 165 -10.02 -5.99 -9.02
CA THR A 165 -10.23 -7.28 -9.65
C THR A 165 -8.92 -8.05 -9.79
N GLY A 166 -8.98 -9.38 -9.61
CA GLY A 166 -7.93 -10.30 -10.04
C GLY A 166 -8.16 -10.86 -11.44
N GLY A 167 -9.26 -10.47 -12.09
CA GLY A 167 -9.59 -10.89 -13.44
C GLY A 167 -8.80 -10.16 -14.51
N TRP A 168 -9.00 -10.58 -15.76
CA TRP A 168 -8.48 -9.92 -16.95
C TRP A 168 -9.12 -8.54 -17.14
N GLN A 169 -8.30 -7.51 -17.28
CA GLN A 169 -8.67 -6.13 -17.56
C GLN A 169 -8.32 -5.78 -19.02
N ASP A 170 -9.08 -4.89 -19.64
CA ASP A 170 -8.87 -4.50 -21.04
C ASP A 170 -7.76 -3.45 -21.17
N VAL A 171 -6.76 -3.71 -22.03
CA VAL A 171 -5.62 -2.81 -22.24
C VAL A 171 -6.03 -1.57 -23.03
N GLY A 172 -6.91 -1.72 -24.02
CA GLY A 172 -7.41 -0.61 -24.83
C GLY A 172 -8.22 0.39 -24.00
N ASP A 173 -9.13 -0.10 -23.15
CA ASP A 173 -9.86 0.75 -22.20
C ASP A 173 -8.89 1.44 -21.23
N MET A 174 -7.93 0.70 -20.67
CA MET A 174 -6.91 1.25 -19.77
C MET A 174 -6.11 2.38 -20.46
N LEU A 175 -5.57 2.16 -21.66
CA LEU A 175 -4.82 3.20 -22.38
C LEU A 175 -5.69 4.39 -22.81
N GLY A 176 -7.01 4.17 -22.94
CA GLY A 176 -7.99 5.25 -23.13
C GLY A 176 -8.08 6.22 -21.94
N TRP A 177 -7.79 5.75 -20.73
CA TRP A 177 -7.78 6.56 -19.50
C TRP A 177 -6.38 7.01 -19.09
N PHE A 178 -5.38 6.17 -19.31
CA PHE A 178 -3.98 6.35 -18.92
C PHE A 178 -3.12 6.49 -20.17
N SER A 179 -3.10 7.68 -20.76
CA SER A 179 -2.43 7.92 -22.06
C SER A 179 -0.91 7.75 -22.05
N ASP A 180 -0.30 7.70 -20.86
CA ASP A 180 1.13 7.40 -20.66
C ASP A 180 1.39 5.90 -20.40
N GLY A 181 0.35 5.08 -20.29
CA GLY A 181 0.47 3.66 -19.99
C GLY A 181 0.82 3.33 -18.54
N VAL A 182 0.84 4.33 -17.65
CA VAL A 182 1.28 4.16 -16.27
C VAL A 182 0.08 3.93 -15.37
N VAL A 183 -0.01 2.72 -14.82
CA VAL A 183 -1.16 2.25 -14.03
C VAL A 183 -0.74 1.97 -12.59
N ASP A 184 -1.37 2.65 -11.64
CA ASP A 184 -1.26 2.30 -10.23
C ASP A 184 -2.14 1.08 -9.91
N THR A 185 -1.54 0.03 -9.34
CA THR A 185 -2.28 -1.16 -8.88
C THR A 185 -3.14 -0.88 -7.65
N GLY A 186 -2.94 0.27 -7.00
CA GLY A 186 -3.56 0.64 -5.74
C GLY A 186 -3.00 -0.09 -4.52
N ARG A 187 -1.98 -0.94 -4.70
CA ARG A 187 -1.39 -1.79 -3.66
C ARG A 187 0.12 -1.60 -3.53
N GLY A 188 0.59 -0.38 -3.83
CA GLY A 188 1.97 0.05 -3.66
C GLY A 188 2.91 -0.33 -4.79
N LEU A 189 2.37 -0.79 -5.93
CA LEU A 189 3.09 -1.06 -7.18
C LEU A 189 2.43 -0.27 -8.31
N THR A 190 3.24 0.30 -9.19
CA THR A 190 2.82 0.86 -10.47
C THR A 190 3.41 0.03 -11.60
N ILE A 191 2.61 -0.20 -12.63
CA ILE A 191 2.99 -0.92 -13.85
C ILE A 191 3.03 0.09 -14.98
N ASP A 192 4.16 0.19 -15.67
CA ASP A 192 4.29 0.98 -16.89
C ASP A 192 4.15 0.04 -18.08
N PHE A 193 3.02 0.14 -18.78
CA PHE A 193 2.77 -0.59 -20.01
C PHE A 193 3.44 0.09 -21.22
N GLY A 194 3.77 1.38 -21.14
CA GLY A 194 4.06 2.23 -22.28
C GLY A 194 2.80 2.68 -23.03
N ASP A 195 2.97 3.44 -24.10
CA ASP A 195 1.89 4.20 -24.76
C ASP A 195 1.32 3.54 -26.03
N THR A 196 1.76 2.32 -26.38
CA THR A 196 1.49 1.73 -27.70
C THR A 196 1.04 0.27 -27.62
N GLU A 197 -0.28 0.05 -27.71
CA GLU A 197 -0.90 -1.28 -27.60
C GLU A 197 -0.41 -2.30 -28.64
N SER A 198 -0.14 -1.86 -29.87
CA SER A 198 0.34 -2.74 -30.96
C SER A 198 1.70 -3.40 -30.72
N LEU A 199 2.41 -3.04 -29.64
CA LEU A 199 3.67 -3.66 -29.25
C LEU A 199 3.46 -4.89 -28.34
N TYR A 200 2.27 -5.06 -27.78
CA TYR A 200 2.01 -6.16 -26.87
C TYR A 200 1.82 -7.48 -27.59
N VAL A 201 2.29 -8.55 -26.95
CA VAL A 201 2.08 -9.94 -27.36
C VAL A 201 1.70 -10.75 -26.14
N GLU A 202 1.14 -11.93 -26.36
CA GLU A 202 0.82 -12.84 -25.25
C GLU A 202 2.06 -13.17 -24.42
N GLY A 203 1.93 -12.98 -23.11
CA GLY A 203 2.97 -13.29 -22.15
C GLY A 203 2.37 -13.81 -20.86
N THR A 204 2.92 -14.92 -20.35
CA THR A 204 2.42 -15.56 -19.11
C THR A 204 3.55 -15.87 -18.17
N GLN A 205 3.23 -15.99 -16.88
CA GLN A 205 4.15 -16.44 -15.85
C GLN A 205 4.65 -17.86 -16.18
N ALA A 206 3.72 -18.76 -16.53
CA ALA A 206 4.03 -20.16 -16.79
C ALA A 206 4.96 -20.37 -18.00
N ALA A 207 4.87 -19.52 -19.02
CA ALA A 207 5.77 -19.55 -20.17
C ALA A 207 7.09 -18.81 -19.92
N GLY A 208 7.22 -18.08 -18.80
CA GLY A 208 8.37 -17.22 -18.51
C GLY A 208 8.51 -16.03 -19.46
N THR A 209 7.42 -15.63 -20.10
CA THR A 209 7.39 -14.53 -21.08
C THR A 209 6.72 -13.27 -20.54
N ALA A 210 6.06 -13.33 -19.39
CA ALA A 210 5.56 -12.15 -18.69
C ALA A 210 6.72 -11.31 -18.13
N GLY A 211 6.59 -9.98 -18.20
CA GLY A 211 7.40 -9.07 -17.40
C GLY A 211 7.08 -9.26 -15.91
N LYS A 212 8.10 -9.21 -15.06
CA LYS A 212 7.96 -9.50 -13.63
C LYS A 212 8.75 -8.56 -12.75
N VAL A 213 8.33 -8.49 -11.50
CA VAL A 213 8.94 -7.69 -10.45
C VAL A 213 9.00 -8.49 -9.15
N MET A 214 10.18 -8.54 -8.52
CA MET A 214 10.27 -8.95 -7.12
C MET A 214 9.91 -7.73 -6.28
N TYR A 215 8.79 -7.82 -5.56
CA TYR A 215 8.30 -6.77 -4.68
C TYR A 215 8.71 -7.05 -3.25
N ILE A 216 9.23 -6.04 -2.55
CA ILE A 216 9.58 -6.15 -1.13
C ILE A 216 8.64 -5.27 -0.32
N SER A 217 7.71 -5.90 0.38
CA SER A 217 6.78 -5.21 1.28
C SER A 217 7.53 -4.67 2.50
N ALA A 218 7.08 -3.55 3.03
CA ALA A 218 7.61 -3.06 4.30
C ALA A 218 7.00 -3.76 5.52
N PHE A 219 5.98 -4.58 5.34
CA PHE A 219 5.30 -5.28 6.43
C PHE A 219 5.83 -6.70 6.67
N ASP A 220 6.67 -7.24 5.78
CA ASP A 220 7.17 -8.62 5.85
C ASP A 220 8.64 -8.74 6.28
N VAL A 221 9.33 -7.62 6.57
CA VAL A 221 10.76 -7.57 6.91
C VAL A 221 11.02 -7.37 8.40
#